data_AF-A0A316W8K8-F1
#
_entry.id   AF-A0A316W8K8-F1
#
_cell.length_a   1.000
_cell.length_b   1.000
_cell.length_c   1.000
_cell.angle_alpha   90.00
_cell.angle_beta   90.00
_cell.angle_gamma   90.00
#
_symmetry.space_group_name_H-M   'P 1'
#
loop_
_entity.id
_entity.type
_entity.pdbx_description
1 polymer ?
#
loop_
_entity_poly.entity_id
_entity_poly.type
_entity_poly.pdbx_seq_one_letter_code
_entity_poly.pdbx_strand_id
1 'polypeptide(L)'
;MTSAIAAESSGISRGPRTRFTEVSSRIFEEYNRGPDVWSMFNPLVFPTAKNLGQGFMNWQPPSFVLEELKKDVGERTDVHHYSHPKGRPRLRKALSKYLSKSLRVPDVSKGDLFDQGQLPQLRSESDRLLDPETQVLVTAGANGGMYAALNAFLEPGDEVIVFEPFFDQYICEITYCGGKPVYVPLIPPSKPGGGNAGADEWKVDWSALDAALASGKVKAIIFNTPHNPIGKVFELEELQQLARRCVERDLLVVSDEVYDCLTFDGKEHIRIAALEGMWDRTVTVGSAGKSFAATGWRIGWVAGAEHLIKPTLVSHTRIVFTCNSAASEAAAAGLEYAIQSDFFDQQSKEYEARRTKLTNMLDKLGLPYTLPHGAYFIMADMSRLQIPEGFEFPKDVASKAKDFQLAWFVAKIADVVTIPTTAFVSDEHWHLYENFLRFAFCKDGGEIEEAAVRLEKLRPYLKK
;
A
#
# COMPACT_ATOMS: atom_id res chain seq x y z
N MET A 1 23.46 -73.28 2.26
CA MET A 1 23.96 -71.97 1.79
C MET A 1 22.78 -71.16 1.31
N THR A 2 22.73 -69.88 1.73
CA THR A 2 21.94 -68.75 1.20
C THR A 2 20.40 -68.92 1.18
N SER A 3 19.67 -68.54 2.23
CA SER A 3 19.31 -67.17 2.68
C SER A 3 18.43 -66.41 1.68
N ALA A 4 17.13 -66.41 1.96
CA ALA A 4 16.19 -65.36 1.58
C ALA A 4 16.51 -64.07 2.36
N ILE A 5 16.12 -62.90 1.84
CA ILE A 5 15.52 -61.76 2.59
C ILE A 5 15.18 -60.60 1.63
N ALA A 6 13.95 -60.11 1.85
CA ALA A 6 13.37 -58.78 1.62
C ALA A 6 13.38 -58.11 0.25
N ALA A 7 12.16 -57.99 -0.28
CA ALA A 7 11.74 -56.84 -1.06
C ALA A 7 11.78 -55.56 -0.20
N GLU A 8 12.51 -54.55 -0.63
CA GLU A 8 12.24 -53.15 -0.26
C GLU A 8 11.72 -52.41 -1.48
N SER A 9 10.49 -51.93 -1.33
CA SER A 9 9.78 -51.11 -2.28
C SER A 9 10.50 -49.78 -2.50
N SER A 10 11.19 -49.64 -3.63
CA SER A 10 11.57 -48.34 -4.16
C SER A 10 10.29 -47.61 -4.56
N GLY A 11 9.77 -46.79 -3.65
CA GLY A 11 8.67 -45.87 -3.92
C GLY A 11 9.10 -44.85 -4.97
N ILE A 12 9.00 -45.21 -6.25
CA ILE A 12 9.07 -44.25 -7.34
C ILE A 12 7.87 -43.33 -7.15
N SER A 13 8.11 -42.16 -6.56
CA SER A 13 7.17 -41.04 -6.59
C SER A 13 6.86 -40.76 -8.06
N ARG A 14 5.71 -41.27 -8.53
CA ARG A 14 5.19 -40.95 -9.86
C ARG A 14 4.59 -39.56 -9.76
N GLY A 15 5.46 -38.55 -9.78
CA GLY A 15 5.03 -37.17 -9.95
C GLY A 15 4.17 -37.01 -11.22
N PRO A 16 3.39 -35.92 -11.32
CA PRO A 16 2.52 -35.70 -12.47
C PRO A 16 3.35 -35.70 -13.76
N ARG A 17 2.99 -36.54 -14.75
CA ARG A 17 3.68 -36.65 -16.05
C ARG A 17 3.17 -35.62 -17.05
N THR A 18 3.02 -34.38 -16.62
CA THR A 18 2.43 -33.32 -17.43
C THR A 18 3.32 -32.10 -17.42
N ARG A 19 3.42 -31.39 -18.56
CA ARG A 19 4.12 -30.10 -18.64
C ARG A 19 3.54 -29.04 -17.69
N PHE A 20 2.33 -29.26 -17.18
CA PHE A 20 1.68 -28.39 -16.20
C PHE A 20 2.19 -28.59 -14.76
N THR A 21 3.28 -29.32 -14.56
CA THR A 21 4.11 -29.23 -13.34
C THR A 21 4.95 -27.96 -13.31
N GLU A 22 5.18 -27.34 -14.47
CA GLU A 22 5.84 -26.04 -14.57
C GLU A 22 4.79 -24.94 -14.58
N VAL A 23 5.00 -23.92 -13.75
CA VAL A 23 4.18 -22.71 -13.73
C VAL A 23 4.70 -21.70 -14.76
N SER A 24 3.86 -20.73 -15.10
CA SER A 24 4.30 -19.63 -15.97
C SER A 24 5.50 -18.89 -15.36
N SER A 25 6.53 -18.60 -16.17
CA SER A 25 7.75 -17.95 -15.69
C SER A 25 7.50 -16.66 -14.93
N ARG A 26 6.49 -15.90 -15.33
CA ARG A 26 6.07 -14.63 -14.70
C ARG A 26 5.59 -14.75 -13.25
N ILE A 27 5.16 -15.95 -12.82
CA ILE A 27 4.73 -16.20 -11.44
C ILE A 27 5.74 -17.06 -10.66
N PHE A 28 6.84 -17.47 -11.29
CA PHE A 28 7.74 -18.48 -10.75
C PHE A 28 8.39 -18.04 -9.43
N GLU A 29 8.84 -16.79 -9.35
CA GLU A 29 9.45 -16.25 -8.12
C GLU A 29 8.44 -16.22 -6.97
N GLU A 30 7.23 -15.68 -7.21
CA GLU A 30 6.17 -15.62 -6.20
C GLU A 30 5.70 -17.01 -5.77
N TYR A 31 5.56 -17.94 -6.72
CA TYR A 31 5.21 -19.35 -6.44
C TYR A 31 6.24 -20.04 -5.52
N ASN A 32 7.53 -19.70 -5.65
CA ASN A 32 8.62 -20.29 -4.88
C ASN A 32 9.08 -19.44 -3.67
N ARG A 33 8.44 -18.29 -3.40
CA ARG A 33 8.85 -17.32 -2.37
C ARG A 33 8.79 -17.88 -0.94
N GLY A 34 8.08 -18.99 -0.75
CA GLY A 34 7.75 -19.55 0.57
C GLY A 34 6.51 -18.88 1.17
N PRO A 35 6.23 -19.10 2.47
CA PRO A 35 5.12 -18.41 3.12
C PRO A 35 5.34 -16.90 3.09
N ASP A 36 4.31 -16.14 2.72
CA ASP A 36 4.36 -14.69 2.80
C ASP A 36 4.34 -14.20 4.26
N VAL A 37 4.65 -12.92 4.46
CA VAL A 37 4.68 -12.30 5.78
C VAL A 37 3.33 -12.42 6.50
N TRP A 38 2.22 -12.40 5.75
CA TRP A 38 0.87 -12.54 6.29
C TRP A 38 0.59 -13.95 6.79
N SER A 39 1.19 -14.97 6.17
CA SER A 39 1.09 -16.38 6.54
C SER A 39 1.99 -16.72 7.75
N MET A 40 3.10 -15.99 7.92
CA MET A 40 3.97 -16.14 9.09
C MET A 40 3.43 -15.40 10.32
N PHE A 41 2.84 -14.21 10.14
CA PHE A 41 2.42 -13.30 11.21
C PHE A 41 0.91 -13.09 11.23
N ASN A 42 0.15 -14.15 11.56
CA ASN A 42 -1.31 -14.11 11.64
C ASN A 42 -1.86 -14.74 12.94
N PRO A 43 -3.17 -14.56 13.20
CA PRO A 43 -3.82 -15.11 14.39
C PRO A 43 -3.80 -16.65 14.51
N LEU A 44 -3.61 -17.42 13.43
CA LEU A 44 -3.50 -18.88 13.56
C LEU A 44 -2.14 -19.29 14.16
N VAL A 45 -1.09 -18.52 13.88
CA VAL A 45 0.26 -18.74 14.44
C VAL A 45 0.37 -18.15 15.85
N PHE A 46 -0.29 -17.02 16.09
CA PHE A 46 -0.28 -16.29 17.37
C PHE A 46 -1.71 -15.99 17.86
N PRO A 47 -2.46 -17.00 18.32
CA PRO A 47 -3.90 -16.86 18.61
C PRO A 47 -4.22 -15.95 19.80
N THR A 48 -3.29 -15.80 20.73
CA THR A 48 -3.44 -14.93 21.91
C THR A 48 -2.92 -13.52 21.69
N ALA A 49 -2.15 -13.30 20.62
CA ALA A 49 -1.41 -12.07 20.45
C ALA A 49 -2.29 -10.90 20.02
N LYS A 50 -1.94 -9.70 20.49
CA LYS A 50 -2.54 -8.47 19.96
C LYS A 50 -1.95 -8.15 18.61
N ASN A 51 -2.81 -7.89 17.64
CA ASN A 51 -2.42 -7.84 16.25
C ASN A 51 -2.18 -6.41 15.82
N LEU A 52 -1.04 -5.85 16.20
CA LEU A 52 -0.60 -4.55 15.66
C LEU A 52 0.14 -4.71 14.32
N GLY A 53 0.03 -5.86 13.65
CA GLY A 53 0.70 -6.10 12.37
C GLY A 53 -0.20 -5.82 11.17
N GLN A 54 -1.42 -6.35 11.20
CA GLN A 54 -2.32 -6.27 10.05
C GLN A 54 -2.97 -4.87 9.93
N GLY A 55 -2.89 -4.31 8.71
CA GLY A 55 -3.36 -2.96 8.37
C GLY A 55 -4.85 -2.87 8.05
N PHE A 56 -5.70 -3.39 8.94
CA PHE A 56 -7.15 -3.21 8.89
C PHE A 56 -7.73 -2.92 10.28
N MET A 57 -8.89 -2.27 10.29
CA MET A 57 -9.59 -1.81 11.48
C MET A 57 -10.26 -2.99 12.19
N ASN A 58 -10.26 -2.99 13.53
CA ASN A 58 -10.99 -3.97 14.35
C ASN A 58 -12.37 -3.44 14.81
N TRP A 59 -12.85 -2.37 14.19
CA TRP A 59 -14.19 -1.79 14.38
C TRP A 59 -15.00 -1.80 13.07
N GLN A 60 -16.29 -1.50 13.17
CA GLN A 60 -17.21 -1.48 12.03
C GLN A 60 -16.99 -0.24 11.13
N PRO A 61 -17.33 -0.31 9.83
CA PRO A 61 -17.45 0.88 8.99
C PRO A 61 -18.40 1.94 9.60
N PRO A 62 -18.29 3.22 9.21
CA PRO A 62 -19.13 4.28 9.75
C PRO A 62 -20.63 3.97 9.64
N SER A 63 -21.39 4.28 10.68
CA SER A 63 -22.81 3.90 10.79
C SER A 63 -23.65 4.45 9.64
N PHE A 64 -23.43 5.71 9.24
CA PHE A 64 -24.15 6.34 8.13
C PHE A 64 -23.99 5.58 6.80
N VAL A 65 -22.82 4.95 6.59
CA VAL A 65 -22.59 4.13 5.38
C VAL A 65 -23.29 2.77 5.52
N LEU A 66 -23.24 2.16 6.70
CA LEU A 66 -23.90 0.88 6.97
C LEU A 66 -25.43 0.98 6.92
N GLU A 67 -26.00 2.09 7.39
CA GLU A 67 -27.42 2.37 7.35
C GLU A 67 -27.93 2.48 5.91
N GLU A 68 -27.23 3.27 5.07
CA GLU A 68 -27.57 3.37 3.65
C GLU A 68 -27.38 2.04 2.91
N LEU A 69 -26.30 1.31 3.19
CA LEU A 69 -26.09 -0.03 2.61
C LEU A 69 -27.23 -0.99 2.96
N LYS A 70 -27.66 -1.04 4.23
CA LYS A 70 -28.77 -1.89 4.68
C LYS A 70 -30.07 -1.54 3.96
N LYS A 71 -30.35 -0.25 3.81
CA LYS A 71 -31.51 0.26 3.09
C LYS A 71 -31.45 -0.16 1.62
N ASP A 72 -30.36 0.14 0.91
CA ASP A 72 -30.19 -0.22 -0.50
C ASP A 72 -30.33 -1.72 -0.72
N VAL A 73 -29.69 -2.55 0.11
CA VAL A 73 -29.76 -4.01 0.04
C VAL A 73 -31.17 -4.56 0.33
N GLY A 74 -31.92 -3.93 1.24
CA GLY A 74 -33.27 -4.37 1.62
C GLY A 74 -34.36 -3.92 0.65
N GLU A 75 -34.21 -2.76 0.02
CA GLU A 75 -35.27 -2.11 -0.76
C GLU A 75 -35.06 -2.19 -2.27
N ARG A 76 -33.83 -2.35 -2.75
CA ARG A 76 -33.50 -2.30 -4.18
C ARG A 76 -33.05 -3.64 -4.72
N THR A 77 -33.68 -4.09 -5.81
CA THR A 77 -33.26 -5.33 -6.50
C THR A 77 -31.98 -5.13 -7.31
N ASP A 78 -31.77 -3.93 -7.87
CA ASP A 78 -30.66 -3.68 -8.81
C ASP A 78 -29.27 -3.77 -8.15
N VAL A 79 -29.16 -3.56 -6.83
CA VAL A 79 -27.89 -3.61 -6.10
C VAL A 79 -27.37 -5.03 -5.87
N HIS A 80 -28.18 -6.05 -6.15
CA HIS A 80 -27.81 -7.47 -6.11
C HIS A 80 -27.35 -8.02 -7.45
N HIS A 81 -27.47 -7.23 -8.52
CA HIS A 81 -27.15 -7.63 -9.88
C HIS A 81 -25.95 -6.86 -10.43
N TYR A 82 -25.53 -7.20 -11.65
CA TYR A 82 -24.33 -6.64 -12.26
C TYR A 82 -24.35 -5.11 -12.34
N SER A 83 -23.24 -4.51 -11.93
CA SER A 83 -22.93 -3.11 -12.22
C SER A 83 -22.47 -2.94 -13.67
N HIS A 84 -22.54 -1.70 -14.18
CA HIS A 84 -21.82 -1.33 -15.39
C HIS A 84 -20.31 -1.60 -15.22
N PRO A 85 -19.56 -2.09 -16.23
CA PRO A 85 -18.12 -2.40 -16.10
C PRO A 85 -17.24 -1.24 -15.61
N LYS A 86 -17.63 0.01 -15.91
CA LYS A 86 -16.97 1.21 -15.36
C LYS A 86 -17.21 1.44 -13.86
N GLY A 87 -18.20 0.78 -13.28
CA GLY A 87 -18.75 1.04 -11.96
C GLY A 87 -20.14 1.65 -11.95
N ARG A 88 -20.78 1.60 -10.77
CA ARG A 88 -22.10 2.19 -10.50
C ARG A 88 -22.10 3.69 -10.80
N PRO A 89 -23.11 4.22 -11.53
CA PRO A 89 -23.17 5.66 -11.84
C PRO A 89 -23.15 6.59 -10.62
N ARG A 90 -23.78 6.20 -9.50
CA ARG A 90 -23.77 6.97 -8.24
C ARG A 90 -22.35 7.18 -7.73
N LEU A 91 -21.58 6.08 -7.64
CA LEU A 91 -20.19 6.11 -7.19
C LEU A 91 -19.29 6.93 -8.14
N ARG A 92 -19.42 6.75 -9.46
CA ARG A 92 -18.61 7.52 -10.42
C ARG A 92 -18.86 9.04 -10.31
N LYS A 93 -20.11 9.46 -10.09
CA LYS A 93 -20.46 10.87 -9.85
C LYS A 93 -19.92 11.39 -8.52
N ALA A 94 -20.00 10.59 -7.46
CA ALA A 94 -19.46 10.96 -6.15
C ALA A 94 -17.92 11.12 -6.22
N LEU A 95 -17.23 10.20 -6.90
CA LEU A 95 -15.79 10.28 -7.15
C LEU A 95 -15.39 11.49 -7.99
N SER A 96 -16.14 11.78 -9.05
CA SER A 96 -15.95 13.00 -9.84
C SER A 96 -15.97 14.23 -8.94
N LYS A 97 -16.99 14.40 -8.08
CA LYS A 97 -17.06 15.53 -7.15
C LYS A 97 -15.95 15.53 -6.11
N TYR A 98 -15.65 14.38 -5.52
CA TYR A 98 -14.65 14.24 -4.45
C TYR A 98 -13.23 14.58 -4.92
N LEU A 99 -12.82 14.06 -6.08
CA LEU A 99 -11.44 14.11 -6.55
C LEU A 99 -11.11 15.38 -7.35
N SER A 100 -12.10 16.03 -7.98
CA SER A 100 -11.82 17.10 -8.95
C SER A 100 -11.08 18.29 -8.37
N LYS A 101 -11.47 18.74 -7.16
CA LYS A 101 -10.86 19.90 -6.51
C LYS A 101 -9.36 19.71 -6.30
N SER A 102 -8.97 18.53 -5.84
CA SER A 102 -7.57 18.22 -5.48
C SER A 102 -6.73 17.73 -6.66
N LEU A 103 -7.34 17.17 -7.70
CA LEU A 103 -6.65 16.84 -8.95
C LEU A 103 -6.37 18.08 -9.81
N ARG A 104 -7.05 19.21 -9.55
CA ARG A 104 -6.86 20.48 -10.25
C ARG A 104 -6.81 20.26 -11.77
N VAL A 105 -7.87 19.64 -12.27
CA VAL A 105 -7.96 19.13 -13.66
C VAL A 105 -7.64 20.27 -14.64
N PRO A 106 -6.63 20.10 -15.51
CA PRO A 106 -6.19 21.19 -16.40
C PRO A 106 -7.26 21.52 -17.44
N ASP A 107 -7.18 22.70 -18.05
CA ASP A 107 -7.96 23.01 -19.25
C ASP A 107 -7.33 22.32 -20.46
N VAL A 108 -7.91 21.20 -20.88
CA VAL A 108 -7.39 20.38 -22.00
C VAL A 108 -7.30 21.15 -23.32
N SER A 109 -8.06 22.25 -23.47
CA SER A 109 -7.97 23.10 -24.67
C SER A 109 -6.68 23.93 -24.72
N LYS A 110 -6.03 24.14 -23.58
CA LYS A 110 -4.74 24.85 -23.43
C LYS A 110 -3.56 23.90 -23.30
N GLY A 111 -3.82 22.59 -23.22
CA GLY A 111 -2.83 21.57 -22.87
C GLY A 111 -2.43 21.62 -21.39
N ASP A 112 -1.83 20.53 -20.90
CA ASP A 112 -1.12 20.50 -19.61
C ASP A 112 0.38 20.71 -19.87
N LEU A 113 0.74 21.94 -20.28
CA LEU A 113 2.08 22.24 -20.74
C LEU A 113 3.03 22.47 -19.55
N PHE A 114 4.20 21.85 -19.62
CA PHE A 114 5.33 22.10 -18.72
C PHE A 114 6.54 22.55 -19.57
N ASP A 115 7.15 23.68 -19.20
CA ASP A 115 8.37 24.17 -19.83
C ASP A 115 9.58 23.37 -19.36
N GLN A 116 10.21 22.64 -20.27
CA GLN A 116 11.34 21.77 -19.98
C GLN A 116 12.55 22.62 -19.53
N GLY A 117 12.84 22.59 -18.22
CA GLY A 117 13.94 23.35 -17.60
C GLY A 117 13.63 23.95 -16.23
N GLN A 118 12.36 23.95 -15.81
CA GLN A 118 11.94 24.39 -14.47
C GLN A 118 11.41 23.22 -13.62
N LEU A 119 10.92 23.49 -12.42
CA LEU A 119 10.13 22.51 -11.67
C LEU A 119 8.65 22.68 -12.03
N PRO A 120 7.90 21.60 -12.34
CA PRO A 120 6.46 21.69 -12.59
C PRO A 120 5.75 22.37 -11.42
N GLN A 121 4.92 23.38 -11.67
CA GLN A 121 4.18 24.04 -10.59
C GLN A 121 2.90 23.30 -10.26
N LEU A 122 2.43 23.47 -9.02
CA LEU A 122 1.08 23.05 -8.64
C LEU A 122 0.07 23.97 -9.33
N ARG A 123 -0.79 23.41 -10.19
CA ARG A 123 -1.80 24.20 -10.91
C ARG A 123 -2.73 24.92 -9.93
N SER A 124 -3.34 26.02 -10.36
CA SER A 124 -4.39 26.68 -9.56
C SER A 124 -5.61 25.78 -9.39
N GLU A 125 -6.41 26.02 -8.34
CA GLU A 125 -7.70 25.35 -8.21
C GLU A 125 -8.60 25.62 -9.42
N SER A 126 -9.48 24.66 -9.72
CA SER A 126 -10.37 24.68 -10.87
C SER A 126 -11.73 24.11 -10.46
N ASP A 127 -12.80 24.73 -10.92
CA ASP A 127 -14.18 24.23 -10.75
C ASP A 127 -14.52 23.10 -11.75
N ARG A 128 -13.59 22.77 -12.66
CA ARG A 128 -13.78 21.69 -13.63
C ARG A 128 -13.87 20.36 -12.91
N LEU A 129 -15.00 19.68 -13.11
CA LEU A 129 -15.17 18.31 -12.65
C LEU A 129 -14.56 17.30 -13.63
N LEU A 130 -14.07 16.19 -13.10
CA LEU A 130 -13.79 14.98 -13.85
C LEU A 130 -15.05 14.52 -14.58
N ASP A 131 -14.92 14.13 -15.84
CA ASP A 131 -15.98 13.41 -16.52
C ASP A 131 -16.10 11.99 -15.91
N PRO A 132 -17.21 11.67 -15.23
CA PRO A 132 -17.38 10.36 -14.60
C PRO A 132 -17.46 9.21 -15.61
N GLU A 133 -17.67 9.46 -16.90
CA GLU A 133 -17.74 8.44 -17.95
C GLU A 133 -16.38 8.09 -18.56
N THR A 134 -15.44 9.03 -18.57
CA THR A 134 -14.18 8.89 -19.32
C THR A 134 -12.94 9.02 -18.44
N GLN A 135 -13.04 9.69 -17.29
CA GLN A 135 -11.90 10.02 -16.41
C GLN A 135 -11.95 9.33 -15.05
N VAL A 136 -12.95 8.47 -14.80
CA VAL A 136 -13.11 7.70 -13.56
C VAL A 136 -13.50 6.26 -13.88
N LEU A 137 -12.84 5.31 -13.22
CA LEU A 137 -13.16 3.89 -13.28
C LEU A 137 -13.18 3.31 -11.86
N VAL A 138 -14.29 2.67 -11.49
CA VAL A 138 -14.39 1.88 -10.26
C VAL A 138 -13.73 0.52 -10.47
N THR A 139 -12.97 0.06 -9.49
CA THR A 139 -12.14 -1.15 -9.59
C THR A 139 -12.33 -2.06 -8.38
N ALA A 140 -11.91 -3.33 -8.53
CA ALA A 140 -11.95 -4.34 -7.46
C ALA A 140 -10.84 -4.05 -6.41
N GLY A 141 -11.08 -3.02 -5.60
CA GLY A 141 -10.07 -2.39 -4.75
C GLY A 141 -9.06 -1.55 -5.56
N ALA A 142 -8.20 -0.83 -4.85
CA ALA A 142 -7.07 -0.12 -5.44
C ALA A 142 -6.16 -1.07 -6.24
N ASN A 143 -5.89 -2.23 -5.65
CA ASN A 143 -5.10 -3.32 -6.18
C ASN A 143 -5.55 -3.71 -7.60
N GLY A 144 -6.85 -4.02 -7.78
CA GLY A 144 -7.37 -4.35 -9.12
C GLY A 144 -7.31 -3.20 -10.11
N GLY A 145 -7.23 -1.95 -9.64
CA GLY A 145 -7.05 -0.77 -10.49
C GLY A 145 -5.61 -0.59 -10.96
N MET A 146 -4.65 -0.73 -10.05
CA MET A 146 -3.22 -0.72 -10.38
C MET A 146 -2.87 -1.85 -11.34
N TYR A 147 -3.30 -3.08 -11.03
CA TYR A 147 -3.08 -4.22 -11.92
C TYR A 147 -3.67 -4.01 -13.31
N ALA A 148 -4.90 -3.48 -13.42
CA ALA A 148 -5.52 -3.19 -14.72
C ALA A 148 -4.79 -2.08 -15.49
N ALA A 149 -4.25 -1.07 -14.79
CA ALA A 149 -3.47 0.00 -15.42
C ALA A 149 -2.14 -0.55 -15.94
N LEU A 150 -1.39 -1.29 -15.13
CA LEU A 150 -0.13 -1.91 -15.55
C LEU A 150 -0.36 -2.87 -16.71
N ASN A 151 -1.39 -3.71 -16.64
CA ASN A 151 -1.71 -4.64 -17.71
C ASN A 151 -2.12 -3.95 -19.03
N ALA A 152 -2.60 -2.71 -18.98
CA ALA A 152 -2.96 -1.94 -20.15
C ALA A 152 -1.76 -1.26 -20.85
N PHE A 153 -0.65 -1.03 -20.13
CA PHE A 153 0.45 -0.18 -20.60
C PHE A 153 1.83 -0.85 -20.65
N LEU A 154 2.03 -1.95 -19.91
CA LEU A 154 3.30 -2.67 -19.90
C LEU A 154 3.38 -3.69 -21.02
N GLU A 155 4.55 -3.78 -21.62
CA GLU A 155 4.99 -4.86 -22.49
C GLU A 155 6.07 -5.72 -21.80
N PRO A 156 6.29 -6.97 -22.25
CA PRO A 156 7.36 -7.80 -21.72
C PRO A 156 8.73 -7.12 -21.80
N GLY A 157 9.39 -7.00 -20.65
CA GLY A 157 10.71 -6.39 -20.52
C GLY A 157 10.72 -4.90 -20.17
N ASP A 158 9.55 -4.24 -20.11
CA ASP A 158 9.43 -2.88 -19.55
C ASP A 158 9.88 -2.86 -18.09
N GLU A 159 10.62 -1.81 -17.70
CA GLU A 159 11.03 -1.61 -16.32
C GLU A 159 10.04 -0.69 -15.58
N VAL A 160 9.73 -1.02 -14.32
CA VAL A 160 8.83 -0.24 -13.47
C VAL A 160 9.53 0.11 -12.17
N ILE A 161 9.68 1.40 -11.89
CA ILE A 161 10.29 1.87 -10.65
C ILE A 161 9.28 1.79 -9.52
N VAL A 162 9.72 1.29 -8.36
CA VAL A 162 8.99 1.32 -7.09
C VAL A 162 9.88 1.92 -6.00
N PHE A 163 9.26 2.65 -5.07
CA PHE A 163 9.97 3.19 -3.90
C PHE A 163 9.91 2.22 -2.73
N GLU A 164 11.04 1.99 -2.07
CA GLU A 164 11.11 1.11 -0.91
C GLU A 164 11.02 1.86 0.43
N PRO A 165 10.30 1.31 1.42
CA PRO A 165 9.60 0.02 1.37
C PRO A 165 8.28 0.09 0.57
N PHE A 166 8.08 -0.81 -0.39
CA PHE A 166 6.92 -0.80 -1.28
C PHE A 166 5.72 -1.57 -0.68
N PHE A 167 4.50 -1.29 -1.15
CA PHE A 167 3.39 -2.22 -0.89
C PHE A 167 3.68 -3.53 -1.65
N ASP A 168 3.63 -4.65 -0.93
CA ASP A 168 4.08 -5.97 -1.39
C ASP A 168 3.48 -6.40 -2.73
N GLN A 169 2.24 -6.00 -2.97
CA GLN A 169 1.53 -6.34 -4.20
C GLN A 169 2.09 -5.68 -5.46
N TYR A 170 2.82 -4.55 -5.39
CA TYR A 170 3.34 -3.91 -6.60
C TYR A 170 4.23 -4.85 -7.41
N ILE A 171 5.03 -5.68 -6.73
CA ILE A 171 6.01 -6.56 -7.38
C ILE A 171 5.32 -7.63 -8.22
N CYS A 172 4.32 -8.30 -7.67
CA CYS A 172 3.62 -9.34 -8.41
C CYS A 172 2.78 -8.75 -9.55
N GLU A 173 2.19 -7.56 -9.37
CA GLU A 173 1.45 -6.89 -10.45
C GLU A 173 2.36 -6.53 -11.64
N ILE A 174 3.57 -6.05 -11.37
CA ILE A 174 4.58 -5.76 -12.41
C ILE A 174 5.01 -7.04 -13.12
N THR A 175 5.47 -8.05 -12.37
CA THR A 175 6.02 -9.28 -12.96
C THR A 175 4.95 -10.08 -13.71
N TYR A 176 3.70 -10.10 -13.23
CA TYR A 176 2.61 -10.84 -13.90
C TYR A 176 2.20 -10.19 -15.23
N CYS A 177 2.48 -8.89 -15.40
CA CYS A 177 2.36 -8.17 -16.65
C CYS A 177 3.60 -8.29 -17.55
N GLY A 178 4.62 -9.06 -17.15
CA GLY A 178 5.86 -9.25 -17.91
C GLY A 178 6.88 -8.12 -17.73
N GLY A 179 6.61 -7.16 -16.84
CA GLY A 179 7.54 -6.10 -16.49
C GLY A 179 8.59 -6.56 -15.49
N LYS A 180 9.61 -5.71 -15.31
CA LYS A 180 10.69 -5.91 -14.35
C LYS A 180 10.66 -4.79 -13.28
N PRO A 181 10.52 -5.11 -11.99
CA PRO A 181 10.62 -4.10 -10.93
C PRO A 181 12.05 -3.56 -10.84
N VAL A 182 12.17 -2.26 -10.59
CA VAL A 182 13.42 -1.55 -10.30
C VAL A 182 13.24 -0.79 -8.99
N TYR A 183 14.13 -1.03 -8.04
CA TYR A 183 13.96 -0.58 -6.66
C TYR A 183 14.73 0.71 -6.39
N VAL A 184 14.04 1.72 -5.85
CA VAL A 184 14.65 2.98 -5.41
C VAL A 184 14.36 3.18 -3.93
N PRO A 185 15.37 3.25 -3.05
CA PRO A 185 15.12 3.35 -1.62
C PRO A 185 14.66 4.75 -1.18
N LEU A 186 13.71 4.79 -0.23
CA LEU A 186 13.57 5.91 0.68
C LEU A 186 14.57 5.71 1.81
N ILE A 187 15.59 6.56 1.86
CA ILE A 187 16.69 6.50 2.81
C ILE A 187 16.18 6.83 4.21
N PRO A 188 16.38 5.94 5.21
CA PRO A 188 16.02 6.22 6.59
C PRO A 188 16.81 7.41 7.17
N PRO A 189 16.22 8.17 8.10
CA PRO A 189 16.93 9.25 8.77
C PRO A 189 18.09 8.70 9.62
N SER A 190 19.26 9.34 9.50
CA SER A 190 20.44 9.04 10.33
C SER A 190 20.59 10.08 11.42
N LYS A 191 20.21 9.75 12.66
CA LYS A 191 20.43 10.62 13.84
C LYS A 191 21.59 10.10 14.70
N PRO A 192 22.69 10.86 14.84
CA PRO A 192 23.74 10.53 15.79
C PRO A 192 23.18 10.40 17.21
N GLY A 193 23.31 9.22 17.83
CA GLY A 193 22.77 8.94 19.17
C GLY A 193 21.34 8.36 19.21
N GLY A 194 20.69 8.18 18.05
CA GLY A 194 19.33 7.65 17.94
C GLY A 194 18.25 8.67 18.30
N GLY A 195 16.98 8.24 18.27
CA GLY A 195 15.82 9.05 18.66
C GLY A 195 14.72 9.10 17.60
N ASN A 196 13.58 9.68 17.98
CA ASN A 196 12.42 9.75 17.11
C ASN A 196 12.69 10.68 15.91
N ALA A 197 12.16 10.31 14.74
CA ALA A 197 12.29 11.07 13.51
C ALA A 197 10.94 11.27 12.83
N GLY A 198 10.75 12.38 12.12
CA GLY A 198 9.57 12.59 11.30
C GLY A 198 9.62 11.71 10.05
N ALA A 199 8.46 11.32 9.52
CA ALA A 199 8.36 10.59 8.26
C ALA A 199 8.84 11.40 7.04
N ASP A 200 8.90 12.74 7.16
CA ASP A 200 9.47 13.66 6.19
C ASP A 200 11.01 13.60 6.14
N GLU A 201 11.67 13.11 7.20
CA GLU A 201 13.11 12.91 7.25
C GLU A 201 13.57 11.68 6.43
N TRP A 202 12.64 10.81 6.02
CA TRP A 202 12.92 9.77 5.01
C TRP A 202 13.00 10.41 3.63
N LYS A 203 14.13 10.25 2.94
CA LYS A 203 14.42 10.96 1.68
C LYS A 203 14.50 10.02 0.50
N VAL A 204 13.98 10.45 -0.64
CA VAL A 204 14.21 9.76 -1.92
C VAL A 204 15.70 9.78 -2.25
N ASP A 205 16.27 8.63 -2.60
CA ASP A 205 17.58 8.59 -3.24
C ASP A 205 17.46 9.02 -4.71
N TRP A 206 17.60 10.33 -4.93
CA TRP A 206 17.54 10.92 -6.27
C TRP A 206 18.64 10.39 -7.19
N SER A 207 19.80 10.03 -6.66
CA SER A 207 20.90 9.47 -7.45
C SER A 207 20.58 8.06 -7.91
N ALA A 208 20.00 7.23 -7.03
CA ALA A 208 19.53 5.89 -7.41
C ALA A 208 18.39 5.97 -8.43
N LEU A 209 17.46 6.92 -8.26
CA LEU A 209 16.39 7.17 -9.24
C LEU A 209 16.98 7.56 -10.61
N ASP A 210 17.90 8.52 -10.65
CA ASP A 210 18.51 8.97 -11.91
C ASP A 210 19.32 7.85 -12.59
N ALA A 211 19.98 6.98 -11.80
CA ALA A 211 20.69 5.81 -12.30
C ALA A 211 19.72 4.75 -12.88
N ALA A 212 18.61 4.48 -12.19
CA ALA A 212 17.57 3.58 -12.68
C ALA A 212 16.98 4.07 -14.01
N LEU A 213 16.70 5.37 -14.10
CA LEU A 213 16.16 6.01 -15.30
C LEU A 213 17.14 6.04 -16.47
N ALA A 214 18.45 5.93 -16.22
CA ALA A 214 19.47 5.91 -17.27
C ALA A 214 19.40 4.65 -18.15
N SER A 215 18.67 3.60 -17.74
CA SER A 215 18.49 2.39 -18.54
C SER A 215 17.76 2.65 -19.86
N GLY A 216 16.92 3.70 -19.91
CA GLY A 216 16.04 4.00 -21.03
C GLY A 216 14.89 2.99 -21.23
N LYS A 217 14.74 2.01 -20.32
CA LYS A 217 13.68 0.97 -20.37
C LYS A 217 12.55 1.21 -19.39
N VAL A 218 12.69 2.20 -18.51
CA VAL A 218 11.66 2.53 -17.52
C VAL A 218 10.42 3.04 -18.23
N LYS A 219 9.32 2.31 -18.07
CA LYS A 219 8.01 2.64 -18.64
C LYS A 219 7.11 3.36 -17.65
N ALA A 220 7.21 2.98 -16.38
CA ALA A 220 6.33 3.49 -15.34
C ALA A 220 7.04 3.66 -13.99
N ILE A 221 6.46 4.51 -13.15
CA ILE A 221 6.80 4.63 -11.73
C ILE A 221 5.53 4.39 -10.91
N ILE A 222 5.65 3.59 -9.85
CA ILE A 222 4.64 3.46 -8.80
C ILE A 222 5.21 4.08 -7.53
N PHE A 223 4.45 5.00 -6.93
CA PHE A 223 4.78 5.55 -5.62
C PHE A 223 3.52 5.72 -4.77
N ASN A 224 3.71 5.75 -3.46
CA ASN A 224 2.62 5.74 -2.50
C ASN A 224 2.71 6.95 -1.55
N THR A 225 1.66 7.76 -1.51
CA THR A 225 1.55 8.90 -0.59
C THR A 225 0.09 9.11 -0.17
N PRO A 226 -0.24 9.20 1.13
CA PRO A 226 0.62 8.89 2.27
C PRO A 226 1.16 7.45 2.25
N HIS A 227 2.43 7.29 2.60
CA HIS A 227 3.23 6.10 2.33
C HIS A 227 3.00 4.98 3.36
N ASN A 228 2.74 3.76 2.90
CA ASN A 228 2.82 2.53 3.70
C ASN A 228 4.20 1.88 3.48
N PRO A 229 5.02 1.64 4.51
CA PRO A 229 4.68 1.70 5.95
C PRO A 229 5.18 2.95 6.70
N ILE A 230 6.01 3.80 6.08
CA ILE A 230 6.68 4.94 6.74
C ILE A 230 5.71 5.98 7.32
N GLY A 231 4.55 6.16 6.69
CA GLY A 231 3.63 7.27 6.96
C GLY A 231 4.10 8.61 6.40
N LYS A 232 5.02 8.60 5.42
CA LYS A 232 5.50 9.79 4.73
C LYS A 232 4.40 10.37 3.84
N VAL A 233 4.13 11.66 3.98
CA VAL A 233 3.36 12.44 3.00
C VAL A 233 4.41 13.17 2.15
N PHE A 234 4.45 12.89 0.85
CA PHE A 234 5.42 13.52 -0.04
C PHE A 234 5.15 15.02 -0.14
N GLU A 235 6.19 15.81 0.07
CA GLU A 235 6.07 17.27 0.04
C GLU A 235 6.08 17.79 -1.40
N LEU A 236 5.58 19.01 -1.61
CA LEU A 236 5.48 19.62 -2.93
C LEU A 236 6.82 19.55 -3.68
N GLU A 237 7.92 19.94 -3.04
CA GLU A 237 9.24 19.93 -3.67
C GLU A 237 9.65 18.52 -4.14
N GLU A 238 9.39 17.49 -3.34
CA GLU A 238 9.68 16.09 -3.73
C GLU A 238 8.82 15.65 -4.92
N LEU A 239 7.53 16.00 -4.91
CA LEU A 239 6.63 15.72 -6.03
C LEU A 239 7.04 16.46 -7.30
N GLN A 240 7.52 17.70 -7.19
CA GLN A 240 8.03 18.48 -8.33
C GLN A 240 9.29 17.86 -8.92
N GLN A 241 10.21 17.40 -8.07
CA GLN A 241 11.42 16.70 -8.50
C GLN A 241 11.13 15.38 -9.21
N LEU A 242 10.12 14.64 -8.72
CA LEU A 242 9.65 13.40 -9.36
C LEU A 242 8.93 13.73 -10.68
N ALA A 243 8.01 14.68 -10.67
CA ALA A 243 7.23 15.09 -11.84
C ALA A 243 8.12 15.54 -13.00
N ARG A 244 9.15 16.36 -12.72
CA ARG A 244 10.13 16.77 -13.73
C ARG A 244 10.73 15.56 -14.46
N ARG A 245 11.20 14.55 -13.71
CA ARG A 245 11.80 13.33 -14.27
C ARG A 245 10.81 12.53 -15.10
N CYS A 246 9.56 12.43 -14.63
CA CYS A 246 8.48 11.74 -15.34
C CYS A 246 8.12 12.44 -16.65
N VAL A 247 8.08 13.77 -16.68
CA VAL A 247 7.78 14.53 -17.90
C VAL A 247 8.95 14.46 -18.89
N GLU A 248 10.19 14.66 -18.43
CA GLU A 248 11.40 14.61 -19.27
C GLU A 248 11.60 13.25 -19.97
N ARG A 249 11.15 12.16 -19.35
CA ARG A 249 11.34 10.78 -19.85
C ARG A 249 10.06 10.10 -20.34
N ASP A 250 8.98 10.86 -20.41
CA ASP A 250 7.66 10.38 -20.83
C ASP A 250 7.17 9.13 -20.07
N LEU A 251 7.30 9.13 -18.74
CA LEU A 251 6.94 8.00 -17.89
C LEU A 251 5.45 8.01 -17.52
N LEU A 252 4.84 6.82 -17.45
CA LEU A 252 3.56 6.61 -16.77
C LEU A 252 3.76 6.67 -15.26
N VAL A 253 2.83 7.29 -14.54
CA VAL A 253 2.81 7.32 -13.08
C VAL A 253 1.55 6.64 -12.56
N VAL A 254 1.73 5.65 -11.70
CA VAL A 254 0.67 5.08 -10.86
C VAL A 254 0.84 5.68 -9.46
N SER A 255 -0.03 6.64 -9.14
CA SER A 255 -0.02 7.33 -7.84
C SER A 255 -0.95 6.59 -6.89
N ASP A 256 -0.40 5.74 -6.03
CA ASP A 256 -1.16 5.04 -4.99
C ASP A 256 -1.47 6.02 -3.84
N GLU A 257 -2.71 6.51 -3.80
CA GLU A 257 -3.17 7.52 -2.85
C GLU A 257 -4.29 6.99 -1.95
N VAL A 258 -4.28 5.69 -1.63
CA VAL A 258 -5.35 5.07 -0.83
C VAL A 258 -5.50 5.63 0.59
N TYR A 259 -4.53 6.42 1.05
CA TYR A 259 -4.53 7.08 2.36
C TYR A 259 -4.74 8.61 2.27
N ASP A 260 -5.19 9.13 1.12
CA ASP A 260 -5.37 10.57 0.84
C ASP A 260 -6.14 11.37 1.90
N CYS A 261 -7.07 10.72 2.60
CA CYS A 261 -7.89 11.28 3.67
C CYS A 261 -7.30 11.12 5.09
N LEU A 262 -6.09 10.58 5.23
CA LEU A 262 -5.41 10.33 6.50
C LEU A 262 -4.05 11.02 6.53
N THR A 263 -4.05 12.34 6.68
CA THR A 263 -2.85 13.14 6.97
C THR A 263 -2.95 13.80 8.35
N PHE A 264 -1.82 13.98 9.02
CA PHE A 264 -1.70 14.49 10.39
C PHE A 264 -0.85 15.77 10.44
N ASP A 265 -0.82 16.43 11.59
CA ASP A 265 0.06 17.59 11.87
C ASP A 265 -0.09 18.74 10.87
N GLY A 266 -1.27 18.90 10.27
CA GLY A 266 -1.54 19.92 9.26
C GLY A 266 -0.88 19.67 7.90
N LYS A 267 -0.28 18.50 7.67
CA LYS A 267 0.27 18.14 6.35
C LYS A 267 -0.86 17.97 5.33
N GLU A 268 -0.68 18.56 4.15
CA GLU A 268 -1.62 18.45 3.04
C GLU A 268 -1.24 17.29 2.13
N HIS A 269 -2.25 16.51 1.69
CA HIS A 269 -2.06 15.51 0.64
C HIS A 269 -2.11 16.18 -0.75
N ILE A 270 -0.95 16.28 -1.39
CA ILE A 270 -0.80 16.84 -2.74
C ILE A 270 -0.79 15.69 -3.75
N ARG A 271 -1.67 15.77 -4.76
CA ARG A 271 -1.74 14.79 -5.84
C ARG A 271 -0.73 15.16 -6.91
N ILE A 272 0.16 14.25 -7.28
CA ILE A 272 1.16 14.55 -8.33
C ILE A 272 0.49 14.87 -9.67
N ALA A 273 -0.68 14.27 -9.94
CA ALA A 273 -1.49 14.57 -11.11
C ALA A 273 -1.90 16.05 -11.21
N ALA A 274 -1.89 16.80 -10.10
CA ALA A 274 -2.20 18.24 -10.03
C ALA A 274 -1.04 19.16 -10.46
N LEU A 275 0.17 18.61 -10.63
CA LEU A 275 1.34 19.35 -11.13
C LEU A 275 1.32 19.45 -12.65
N GLU A 276 1.81 20.58 -13.18
CA GLU A 276 1.95 20.82 -14.62
C GLU A 276 2.60 19.63 -15.36
N GLY A 277 2.03 19.23 -16.50
CA GLY A 277 2.53 18.12 -17.32
C GLY A 277 2.26 16.71 -16.80
N MET A 278 1.64 16.56 -15.62
CA MET A 278 1.41 15.26 -14.99
C MET A 278 0.03 14.66 -15.26
N TRP A 279 -0.99 15.46 -15.65
CA TRP A 279 -2.35 14.95 -15.83
C TRP A 279 -2.44 13.86 -16.90
N ASP A 280 -1.74 14.06 -18.02
CA ASP A 280 -1.78 13.15 -19.17
C ASP A 280 -0.95 11.87 -18.99
N ARG A 281 -0.28 11.72 -17.84
CA ARG A 281 0.59 10.58 -17.54
C ARG A 281 0.40 9.98 -16.16
N THR A 282 -0.62 10.40 -15.42
CA THR A 282 -0.87 9.90 -14.06
C THR A 282 -2.20 9.17 -13.96
N VAL A 283 -2.15 7.97 -13.42
CA VAL A 283 -3.31 7.22 -12.91
C VAL A 283 -3.30 7.36 -11.39
N THR A 284 -4.24 8.15 -10.85
CA THR A 284 -4.43 8.31 -9.40
C THR A 284 -5.34 7.21 -8.88
N VAL A 285 -4.89 6.49 -7.85
CA VAL A 285 -5.56 5.31 -7.29
C VAL A 285 -6.11 5.62 -5.90
N GLY A 286 -7.34 5.18 -5.61
CA GLY A 286 -7.92 5.29 -4.26
C GLY A 286 -8.71 4.05 -3.84
N SER A 287 -9.14 4.01 -2.58
CA SER A 287 -9.76 2.83 -1.98
C SER A 287 -10.83 3.17 -0.95
N ALA A 288 -12.08 2.78 -1.23
CA ALA A 288 -13.19 2.89 -0.27
C ALA A 288 -12.89 2.12 1.02
N GLY A 289 -12.19 0.99 0.90
CA GLY A 289 -11.86 0.17 2.05
C GLY A 289 -10.88 0.85 3.03
N LYS A 290 -10.10 1.82 2.55
CA LYS A 290 -9.20 2.62 3.40
C LYS A 290 -9.91 3.87 3.90
N SER A 291 -10.71 4.52 3.06
CA SER A 291 -11.49 5.72 3.42
C SER A 291 -12.57 5.46 4.48
N PHE A 292 -13.22 4.28 4.45
CA PHE A 292 -14.41 3.98 5.27
C PHE A 292 -14.26 2.75 6.18
N ALA A 293 -13.02 2.38 6.55
CA ALA A 293 -12.74 1.22 7.40
C ALA A 293 -13.40 -0.09 6.93
N ALA A 294 -13.49 -0.29 5.62
CA ALA A 294 -14.25 -1.38 4.99
C ALA A 294 -13.38 -2.19 4.01
N THR A 295 -12.19 -2.60 4.44
CA THR A 295 -11.17 -3.24 3.58
C THR A 295 -11.67 -4.47 2.83
N GLY A 296 -12.63 -5.20 3.40
CA GLY A 296 -13.28 -6.38 2.81
C GLY A 296 -14.31 -6.08 1.71
N TRP A 297 -14.74 -4.82 1.51
CA TRP A 297 -15.65 -4.46 0.42
C TRP A 297 -15.02 -4.57 -0.96
N ARG A 298 -13.69 -4.50 -1.03
CA ARG A 298 -12.91 -4.58 -2.28
C ARG A 298 -13.42 -3.61 -3.34
N ILE A 299 -13.69 -2.37 -2.94
CA ILE A 299 -14.02 -1.26 -3.84
C ILE A 299 -12.88 -0.24 -3.81
N GLY A 300 -12.39 0.11 -4.99
CA GLY A 300 -11.44 1.19 -5.22
C GLY A 300 -11.76 1.89 -6.53
N TRP A 301 -10.85 2.76 -6.96
CA TRP A 301 -11.01 3.49 -8.20
C TRP A 301 -9.66 3.92 -8.76
N VAL A 302 -9.67 4.22 -10.05
CA VAL A 302 -8.62 4.96 -10.74
C VAL A 302 -9.21 6.18 -11.43
N ALA A 303 -8.47 7.28 -11.41
CA ALA A 303 -8.83 8.54 -12.06
C ALA A 303 -7.63 9.11 -12.82
N GLY A 304 -7.89 9.75 -13.96
CA GLY A 304 -6.85 10.28 -14.85
C GLY A 304 -7.41 10.68 -16.21
N ALA A 305 -6.54 11.04 -17.14
CA ALA A 305 -6.92 11.38 -18.51
C ALA A 305 -7.61 10.21 -19.23
N GLU A 306 -8.51 10.50 -20.17
CA GLU A 306 -9.30 9.48 -20.87
C GLU A 306 -8.43 8.44 -21.57
N HIS A 307 -7.31 8.86 -22.19
CA HIS A 307 -6.38 7.94 -22.86
C HIS A 307 -5.65 7.01 -21.90
N LEU A 308 -5.65 7.28 -20.59
CA LEU A 308 -5.17 6.38 -19.55
C LEU A 308 -6.27 5.46 -19.01
N ILE A 309 -7.45 6.01 -18.77
CA ILE A 309 -8.58 5.28 -18.17
C ILE A 309 -9.24 4.32 -19.16
N LYS A 310 -9.33 4.67 -20.44
CA LYS A 310 -9.98 3.82 -21.45
C LYS A 310 -9.24 2.49 -21.68
N PRO A 311 -7.90 2.43 -21.87
CA PRO A 311 -7.18 1.16 -21.91
C PRO A 311 -7.28 0.39 -20.58
N THR A 312 -7.20 1.08 -19.44
CA THR A 312 -7.36 0.47 -18.12
C THR A 312 -8.71 -0.23 -17.97
N LEU A 313 -9.79 0.38 -18.46
CA LEU A 313 -11.13 -0.22 -18.49
C LEU A 313 -11.17 -1.51 -19.33
N VAL A 314 -10.47 -1.56 -20.47
CA VAL A 314 -10.41 -2.76 -21.33
C VAL A 314 -9.81 -3.92 -20.55
N SER A 315 -8.71 -3.69 -19.84
CA SER A 315 -8.07 -4.70 -18.98
C SER A 315 -9.00 -5.09 -17.82
N HIS A 316 -9.49 -4.11 -17.04
CA HIS A 316 -10.37 -4.33 -15.89
C HIS A 316 -11.59 -5.20 -16.24
N THR A 317 -12.24 -4.92 -17.38
CA THR A 317 -13.43 -5.63 -17.85
C THR A 317 -13.14 -7.11 -18.16
N ARG A 318 -11.88 -7.49 -18.40
CA ARG A 318 -11.48 -8.88 -18.65
C ARG A 318 -10.90 -9.58 -17.42
N ILE A 319 -10.44 -8.82 -16.44
CA ILE A 319 -9.99 -9.36 -15.16
C ILE A 319 -11.20 -9.70 -14.27
N VAL A 320 -12.14 -8.76 -14.09
CA VAL A 320 -13.28 -8.96 -13.17
C VAL A 320 -14.65 -8.63 -13.76
N PHE A 321 -14.72 -8.10 -14.99
CA PHE A 321 -15.93 -7.62 -15.66
C PHE A 321 -16.61 -6.41 -14.99
N THR A 322 -16.98 -6.51 -13.72
CA THR A 322 -17.61 -5.44 -12.95
C THR A 322 -17.40 -5.63 -11.44
N CYS A 323 -17.64 -4.58 -10.65
CA CYS A 323 -17.42 -4.59 -9.20
C CYS A 323 -18.68 -4.89 -8.39
N ASN A 324 -18.52 -5.17 -7.10
CA ASN A 324 -19.60 -5.43 -6.16
C ASN A 324 -20.56 -4.21 -6.08
N SER A 325 -21.80 -4.40 -6.56
CA SER A 325 -22.81 -3.36 -6.69
C SER A 325 -23.22 -2.75 -5.36
N ALA A 326 -23.57 -3.56 -4.35
CA ALA A 326 -23.97 -3.08 -3.03
C ALA A 326 -22.85 -2.32 -2.33
N ALA A 327 -21.63 -2.87 -2.34
CA ALA A 327 -20.47 -2.18 -1.76
C ALA A 327 -20.12 -0.87 -2.50
N SER A 328 -20.39 -0.81 -3.81
CA SER A 328 -20.20 0.42 -4.60
C SER A 328 -21.21 1.51 -4.24
N GLU A 329 -22.47 1.15 -3.98
CA GLU A 329 -23.48 2.11 -3.52
C GLU A 329 -23.15 2.61 -2.10
N ALA A 330 -22.68 1.73 -1.21
CA ALA A 330 -22.17 2.12 0.11
C ALA A 330 -21.00 3.10 0.01
N ALA A 331 -20.00 2.81 -0.83
CA ALA A 331 -18.89 3.73 -1.07
C ALA A 331 -19.37 5.08 -1.63
N ALA A 332 -20.40 5.09 -2.48
CA ALA A 332 -20.97 6.32 -3.02
C ALA A 332 -21.61 7.18 -1.92
N ALA A 333 -22.42 6.56 -1.06
CA ALA A 333 -23.02 7.23 0.09
C ALA A 333 -21.95 7.77 1.06
N GLY A 334 -20.88 6.99 1.27
CA GLY A 334 -19.73 7.41 2.07
C GLY A 334 -19.10 8.70 1.56
N LEU A 335 -18.82 8.76 0.26
CA LEU A 335 -18.23 9.95 -0.38
C LEU A 335 -19.21 11.13 -0.42
N GLU A 336 -20.49 10.90 -0.72
CA GLU A 336 -21.52 11.93 -0.71
C GLU A 336 -21.64 12.61 0.65
N TYR A 337 -21.63 11.83 1.73
CA TYR A 337 -21.63 12.35 3.10
C TYR A 337 -20.34 13.09 3.41
N ALA A 338 -19.18 12.52 3.07
CA ALA A 338 -17.88 13.12 3.36
C ALA A 338 -17.65 14.46 2.63
N ILE A 339 -18.24 14.66 1.44
CA ILE A 339 -18.19 15.94 0.71
C ILE A 339 -18.96 17.05 1.45
N GLN A 340 -19.99 16.69 2.23
CA GLN A 340 -20.91 17.64 2.87
C GLN A 340 -20.68 17.78 4.38
N SER A 341 -19.65 17.11 4.92
CA SER A 341 -19.35 17.06 6.34
C SER A 341 -17.84 17.17 6.58
N ASP A 342 -17.44 17.20 7.85
CA ASP A 342 -16.06 17.14 8.31
C ASP A 342 -15.62 15.70 8.65
N PHE A 343 -16.27 14.69 8.07
CA PHE A 343 -16.02 13.28 8.40
C PHE A 343 -14.54 12.88 8.33
N PHE A 344 -13.84 13.22 7.25
CA PHE A 344 -12.43 12.86 7.10
C PHE A 344 -11.53 13.64 8.07
N ASP A 345 -11.88 14.87 8.43
CA ASP A 345 -11.15 15.66 9.42
C ASP A 345 -11.31 15.06 10.82
N GLN A 346 -12.52 14.64 11.18
CA GLN A 346 -12.79 13.93 12.44
C GLN A 346 -12.06 12.59 12.48
N GLN A 347 -12.13 11.82 11.39
CA GLN A 347 -11.41 10.56 11.25
C GLN A 347 -9.91 10.76 11.42
N SER A 348 -9.31 11.79 10.81
CA SER A 348 -7.89 12.07 10.98
C SER A 348 -7.51 12.34 12.45
N LYS A 349 -8.27 13.19 13.16
CA LYS A 349 -8.06 13.47 14.60
C LYS A 349 -8.15 12.20 15.46
N GLU A 350 -9.10 11.33 15.13
CA GLU A 350 -9.27 10.03 15.77
C GLU A 350 -8.07 9.10 15.57
N TYR A 351 -7.49 9.08 14.37
CA TYR A 351 -6.27 8.32 14.07
C TYR A 351 -5.04 8.94 14.73
N GLU A 352 -4.95 10.27 14.82
CA GLU A 352 -3.89 10.97 15.53
C GLU A 352 -3.90 10.65 17.04
N ALA A 353 -5.07 10.54 17.65
CA ALA A 353 -5.19 10.10 19.04
C ALA A 353 -4.68 8.66 19.23
N ARG A 354 -4.95 7.76 18.27
CA ARG A 354 -4.44 6.38 18.29
C ARG A 354 -2.94 6.31 18.03
N ARG A 355 -2.42 7.11 17.10
CA ARG A 355 -0.99 7.33 16.85
C ARG A 355 -0.29 7.72 18.15
N THR A 356 -0.83 8.73 18.84
CA THR A 356 -0.31 9.23 20.12
C THR A 356 -0.25 8.15 21.21
N LYS A 357 -1.30 7.32 21.32
CA LYS A 357 -1.29 6.20 22.28
C LYS A 357 -0.15 5.22 21.99
N LEU A 358 0.06 4.86 20.72
CA LEU A 358 1.10 3.93 20.34
C LEU A 358 2.50 4.53 20.49
N THR A 359 2.72 5.80 20.12
CA THR A 359 4.01 6.48 20.28
C THR A 359 4.39 6.66 21.74
N ASN A 360 3.43 7.05 22.60
CA ASN A 360 3.66 7.15 24.05
C ASN A 360 4.12 5.82 24.67
N MET A 361 3.69 4.70 24.10
CA MET A 361 4.16 3.37 24.52
C MET A 361 5.61 3.13 24.06
N LEU A 362 5.94 3.44 22.81
CA LEU A 362 7.30 3.29 22.29
C LEU A 362 8.30 4.16 23.06
N ASP A 363 7.91 5.40 23.39
CA ASP A 363 8.67 6.30 24.26
C ASP A 363 8.95 5.69 25.64
N LYS A 364 7.94 5.07 26.27
CA LYS A 364 8.10 4.39 27.58
C LYS A 364 9.06 3.21 27.52
N LEU A 365 9.13 2.51 26.39
CA LEU A 365 10.10 1.44 26.16
C LEU A 365 11.47 1.97 25.74
N GLY A 366 11.57 3.25 25.37
CA GLY A 366 12.79 3.84 24.83
C GLY A 366 13.15 3.31 23.44
N LEU A 367 12.16 2.84 22.68
CA LEU A 367 12.32 2.40 21.30
C LEU A 367 12.12 3.60 20.36
N PRO A 368 13.14 4.02 19.60
CA PRO A 368 12.99 5.08 18.62
C PRO A 368 11.97 4.69 17.55
N TYR A 369 11.28 5.68 16.98
CA TYR A 369 10.34 5.43 15.90
C TYR A 369 10.28 6.59 14.90
N THR A 370 9.75 6.28 13.71
CA THR A 370 9.33 7.28 12.74
C THR A 370 7.92 7.74 13.09
N LEU A 371 7.75 9.04 13.37
CA LEU A 371 6.45 9.68 13.55
C LEU A 371 5.78 9.85 12.18
N PRO A 372 4.69 9.13 11.89
CA PRO A 372 4.03 9.17 10.58
C PRO A 372 3.21 10.44 10.45
N HIS A 373 3.27 11.07 9.27
CA HIS A 373 2.46 12.23 8.90
C HIS A 373 1.17 11.84 8.15
N GLY A 374 0.98 10.55 7.89
CA GLY A 374 -0.26 10.01 7.34
C GLY A 374 -0.35 8.50 7.40
N ALA A 375 -1.38 7.93 6.78
CA ALA A 375 -1.74 6.51 6.87
C ALA A 375 -1.98 6.08 8.33
N TYR A 376 -1.77 4.79 8.65
CA TYR A 376 -1.99 4.27 10.01
C TYR A 376 -0.90 3.33 10.51
N PHE A 377 0.34 3.56 10.07
CA PHE A 377 1.50 2.75 10.39
C PHE A 377 2.59 3.55 11.09
N ILE A 378 3.31 2.91 12.01
CA ILE A 378 4.52 3.43 12.66
C ILE A 378 5.66 2.46 12.40
N MET A 379 6.82 3.00 12.02
CA MET A 379 8.07 2.25 11.88
C MET A 379 8.88 2.42 13.16
N ALA A 380 8.98 1.37 13.98
CA ALA A 380 9.79 1.39 15.19
C ALA A 380 11.17 0.77 14.93
N ASP A 381 12.23 1.46 15.35
CA ASP A 381 13.59 0.95 15.31
C ASP A 381 13.84 0.02 16.52
N MET A 382 14.08 -1.24 16.20
CA MET A 382 14.28 -2.33 17.14
C MET A 382 15.76 -2.67 17.35
N SER A 383 16.69 -1.83 16.90
CA SER A 383 18.15 -2.01 17.07
C SER A 383 18.61 -2.18 18.53
N ARG A 384 17.80 -1.66 19.48
CA ARG A 384 18.00 -1.82 20.92
C ARG A 384 17.56 -3.19 21.46
N LEU A 385 16.70 -3.92 20.75
CA LEU A 385 16.19 -5.22 21.18
C LEU A 385 17.24 -6.31 20.95
N GLN A 386 17.53 -7.08 22.01
CA GLN A 386 18.49 -8.17 21.99
C GLN A 386 17.77 -9.50 22.10
N ILE A 387 17.90 -10.31 21.06
CA ILE A 387 17.47 -11.70 21.09
C ILE A 387 18.54 -12.49 21.85
N PRO A 388 18.19 -13.22 22.92
CA PRO A 388 19.14 -14.07 23.65
C PRO A 388 19.78 -15.12 22.75
N GLU A 389 21.04 -15.46 23.03
CA GLU A 389 21.71 -16.58 22.37
C GLU A 389 20.93 -17.88 22.60
N GLY A 390 20.79 -18.70 21.55
CA GLY A 390 20.04 -19.95 21.61
C GLY A 390 18.51 -19.82 21.46
N PHE A 391 17.98 -18.61 21.23
CA PHE A 391 16.56 -18.47 20.87
C PHE A 391 16.27 -19.15 19.53
N GLU A 392 15.33 -20.10 19.52
CA GLU A 392 15.00 -20.87 18.32
C GLU A 392 13.96 -20.17 17.44
N PHE A 393 14.21 -20.20 16.13
CA PHE A 393 13.30 -19.68 15.11
C PHE A 393 12.84 -20.81 14.19
N PRO A 394 11.59 -20.78 13.69
CA PRO A 394 11.21 -21.60 12.55
C PRO A 394 12.16 -21.35 11.38
N LYS A 395 12.42 -22.39 10.59
CA LYS A 395 13.35 -22.33 9.45
C LYS A 395 13.06 -21.16 8.50
N ASP A 396 11.78 -20.94 8.18
CA ASP A 396 11.37 -19.89 7.24
C ASP A 396 11.68 -18.49 7.80
N VAL A 397 11.54 -18.29 9.12
CA VAL A 397 11.88 -17.03 9.80
C VAL A 397 13.39 -16.86 9.93
N ALA A 398 14.13 -17.94 10.26
CA ALA A 398 15.58 -17.92 10.42
C ALA A 398 16.31 -17.61 9.10
N SER A 399 15.69 -17.91 7.96
CA SER A 399 16.26 -17.70 6.62
C SER A 399 16.08 -16.28 6.05
N LYS A 400 15.37 -15.40 6.76
CA LYS A 400 15.05 -14.02 6.32
C LYS A 400 15.91 -12.98 7.04
N ALA A 401 15.74 -11.70 6.69
CA ALA A 401 16.44 -10.59 7.32
C ALA A 401 16.19 -10.48 8.83
N LYS A 402 17.04 -9.70 9.51
CA LYS A 402 17.07 -9.55 10.98
C LYS A 402 15.71 -9.22 11.60
N ASP A 403 14.93 -8.37 10.95
CA ASP A 403 13.62 -7.92 11.42
C ASP A 403 12.57 -9.04 11.42
N PHE A 404 12.68 -10.09 10.60
CA PHE A 404 11.82 -11.27 10.73
C PHE A 404 12.04 -11.97 12.06
N GLN A 405 13.29 -12.11 12.50
CA GLN A 405 13.60 -12.69 13.81
C GLN A 405 13.16 -11.76 14.94
N LEU A 406 13.32 -10.44 14.79
CA LEU A 406 12.83 -9.46 15.76
C LEU A 406 11.31 -9.53 15.90
N ALA A 407 10.56 -9.53 14.79
CA ALA A 407 9.10 -9.63 14.79
C ALA A 407 8.63 -10.92 15.47
N TRP A 408 9.28 -12.05 15.16
CA TRP A 408 8.97 -13.34 15.77
C TRP A 408 9.24 -13.35 17.27
N PHE A 409 10.37 -12.78 17.69
CA PHE A 409 10.73 -12.66 19.10
C PHE A 409 9.72 -11.77 19.85
N VAL A 410 9.34 -10.62 19.30
CA VAL A 410 8.29 -9.75 19.87
C VAL A 410 6.97 -10.53 20.00
N ALA A 411 6.56 -11.26 18.96
CA ALA A 411 5.33 -12.04 19.01
C ALA A 411 5.37 -13.15 20.07
N LYS A 412 6.51 -13.82 20.27
CA LYS A 412 6.65 -14.89 21.27
C LYS A 412 6.77 -14.39 22.71
N ILE A 413 7.51 -13.30 22.93
CA ILE A 413 7.79 -12.79 24.28
C ILE A 413 6.70 -11.84 24.76
N ALA A 414 6.29 -10.92 23.89
CA ALA A 414 5.30 -9.91 24.22
C ALA A 414 3.88 -10.32 23.83
N ASP A 415 3.65 -11.39 23.05
CA ASP A 415 2.29 -11.73 22.58
C ASP A 415 1.65 -10.52 21.86
N VAL A 416 2.45 -9.86 21.02
CA VAL A 416 2.08 -8.76 20.12
C VAL A 416 2.66 -9.05 18.74
N VAL A 417 1.81 -9.09 17.72
CA VAL A 417 2.22 -9.26 16.33
C VAL A 417 2.55 -7.90 15.73
N THR A 418 3.69 -7.83 15.06
CA THR A 418 4.19 -6.71 14.25
C THR A 418 4.59 -7.27 12.88
N ILE A 419 4.97 -6.41 11.94
CA ILE A 419 5.38 -6.86 10.60
C ILE A 419 6.83 -6.44 10.32
N PRO A 420 7.71 -7.37 9.90
CA PRO A 420 9.05 -7.02 9.45
C PRO A 420 8.99 -6.13 8.20
N THR A 421 9.73 -5.03 8.22
CA THR A 421 9.76 -4.07 7.12
C THR A 421 10.37 -4.65 5.86
N THR A 422 11.37 -5.52 5.96
CA THR A 422 12.04 -6.15 4.80
C THR A 422 11.13 -7.05 3.98
N ALA A 423 9.92 -7.37 4.46
CA ALA A 423 8.88 -7.97 3.62
C ALA A 423 8.45 -7.08 2.44
N PHE A 424 8.72 -5.77 2.55
CA PHE A 424 8.39 -4.69 1.63
C PHE A 424 9.64 -4.14 0.90
N VAL A 425 10.76 -4.87 0.94
CA VAL A 425 12.05 -4.42 0.42
C VAL A 425 12.72 -5.58 -0.31
N SER A 426 13.39 -5.27 -1.41
CA SER A 426 14.31 -6.16 -2.10
C SER A 426 15.48 -6.58 -1.21
N ASP A 427 15.97 -7.79 -1.46
CA ASP A 427 17.05 -8.40 -0.67
C ASP A 427 18.35 -7.56 -0.70
N GLU A 428 18.60 -6.83 -1.79
CA GLU A 428 19.77 -5.94 -1.95
C GLU A 428 19.75 -4.74 -0.98
N HIS A 429 18.57 -4.27 -0.58
CA HIS A 429 18.42 -3.10 0.30
C HIS A 429 18.02 -3.45 1.73
N TRP A 430 17.93 -4.74 2.11
CA TRP A 430 17.57 -5.15 3.48
C TRP A 430 18.37 -4.44 4.58
N HIS A 431 19.67 -4.22 4.36
CA HIS A 431 20.57 -3.55 5.30
C HIS A 431 20.11 -2.15 5.75
N LEU A 432 19.29 -1.47 4.95
CA LEU A 432 18.72 -0.16 5.30
C LEU A 432 17.52 -0.29 6.26
N TYR A 433 16.82 -1.43 6.23
CA TYR A 433 15.49 -1.56 6.85
C TYR A 433 15.39 -2.68 7.90
N GLU A 434 16.36 -3.59 8.00
CA GLU A 434 16.31 -4.79 8.83
C GLU A 434 16.32 -4.56 10.36
N ASN A 435 16.34 -3.29 10.79
CA ASN A 435 16.14 -2.91 12.19
C ASN A 435 14.72 -2.43 12.48
N PHE A 436 13.87 -2.22 11.47
CA PHE A 436 12.54 -1.66 11.65
C PHE A 436 11.45 -2.73 11.72
N LEU A 437 10.50 -2.51 12.63
CA LEU A 437 9.22 -3.23 12.65
C LEU A 437 8.07 -2.25 12.40
N ARG A 438 7.14 -2.66 11.54
CA ARG A 438 5.90 -1.93 11.30
C ARG A 438 4.85 -2.31 12.33
N PHE A 439 4.32 -1.30 13.00
CA PHE A 439 3.12 -1.37 13.82
C PHE A 439 1.97 -0.65 13.12
N ALA A 440 0.74 -1.14 13.30
CA ALA A 440 -0.49 -0.54 12.81
C ALA A 440 -1.30 -0.01 13.99
N PHE A 441 -1.63 1.29 13.97
CA PHE A 441 -2.48 1.92 15.00
C PHE A 441 -3.94 2.07 14.57
N CYS A 442 -4.34 1.42 13.46
CA CYS A 442 -5.73 1.24 13.09
C CYS A 442 -6.43 0.17 13.96
N LYS A 443 -6.32 0.31 15.29
CA LYS A 443 -6.97 -0.54 16.29
C LYS A 443 -7.75 0.30 17.29
N ASP A 444 -8.77 -0.29 17.90
CA ASP A 444 -9.49 0.38 18.97
C ASP A 444 -8.54 0.74 20.12
N GLY A 445 -8.94 1.72 20.94
CA GLY A 445 -8.06 2.22 22.00
C GLY A 445 -7.67 1.15 23.02
N GLY A 446 -8.57 0.20 23.31
CA GLY A 446 -8.33 -0.87 24.29
C GLY A 446 -7.30 -1.88 23.79
N GLU A 447 -7.32 -2.22 22.50
CA GLU A 447 -6.33 -3.13 21.90
C GLU A 447 -4.93 -2.52 21.88
N ILE A 448 -4.81 -1.21 21.58
CA ILE A 448 -3.51 -0.50 21.65
C ILE A 448 -2.98 -0.47 23.08
N GLU A 449 -3.84 -0.19 24.06
CA GLU A 449 -3.48 -0.15 25.49
C GLU A 449 -3.07 -1.52 26.01
N GLU A 450 -3.78 -2.59 25.63
CA GLU A 450 -3.40 -3.95 26.03
C GLU A 450 -2.08 -4.37 25.38
N ALA A 451 -1.89 -4.08 24.08
CA ALA A 451 -0.61 -4.32 23.42
C ALA A 451 0.53 -3.57 24.12
N ALA A 452 0.30 -2.33 24.57
CA ALA A 452 1.28 -1.56 25.31
C ALA A 452 1.70 -2.24 26.62
N VAL A 453 0.74 -2.72 27.41
CA VAL A 453 1.02 -3.47 28.64
C VAL A 453 1.85 -4.72 28.36
N ARG A 454 1.59 -5.39 27.24
CA ARG A 454 2.30 -6.63 26.91
C ARG A 454 3.72 -6.39 26.38
N LEU A 455 3.95 -5.30 25.63
CA LEU A 455 5.28 -4.94 25.12
C LEU A 455 6.27 -4.59 26.24
N GLU A 456 5.80 -4.23 27.43
CA GLU A 456 6.64 -4.08 28.64
C GLU A 456 7.45 -5.34 28.97
N LYS A 457 6.99 -6.53 28.54
CA LYS A 457 7.75 -7.79 28.67
C LYS A 457 9.07 -7.78 27.90
N LEU A 458 9.27 -6.84 26.98
CA LEU A 458 10.52 -6.69 26.24
C LEU A 458 11.61 -5.97 27.05
N ARG A 459 11.28 -5.27 28.15
CA ARG A 459 12.27 -4.49 28.92
C ARG A 459 13.55 -5.24 29.31
N PRO A 460 13.51 -6.50 29.74
CA PRO A 460 14.73 -7.25 30.09
C PRO A 460 15.69 -7.46 28.90
N TYR A 461 15.18 -7.30 27.67
CA TYR A 461 15.89 -7.56 26.42
C TYR A 461 16.32 -6.27 25.69
N LEU A 462 16.04 -5.09 26.26
CA LEU A 462 16.44 -3.83 25.67
C LEU A 462 17.82 -3.42 26.18
N LYS A 463 18.72 -3.07 25.26
CA LYS A 463 20.01 -2.43 25.59
C LYS A 463 19.75 -1.18 26.42
N LYS A 464 20.45 -1.08 27.55
CA LYS A 464 20.42 0.10 28.42
C LYS A 464 20.84 1.35 27.68
#